data_AF-A0A971MSF6-F1
#
_entry.id   AF-A0A971MSF6-F1
#
_cell.length_a   1.000
_cell.length_b   1.000
_cell.length_c   1.000
_cell.angle_alpha   90.00
_cell.angle_beta   90.00
_cell.angle_gamma   90.00
#
_symmetry.space_group_name_H-M   'P 1'
#
loop_
_entity.id
_entity.type
_entity.pdbx_description
1 polymer ?
#
loop_
_entity_poly.entity_id
_entity_poly.type
_entity_poly.pdbx_seq_one_letter_code
_entity_poly.pdbx_strand_id
1 'polypeptide(L)'
;MDHRNQMKKILSSKEFLLQNSLAEDEKPAIYSLEAEFAKAKKNRDYKPLLVFWGFVILMVGLTLGTVRFLERQSKQINIDISDFEDLRLKEALSEAEELRGANEDLEGYHYALKTMLKGKKADGCVIDPRQADNIIVFVNEEVTSEIEVKLYRGNNQYVGKIRLVPNENGVWAETVETVKKQRIRPLDWFRLPKP
;
A
#
# COMPACT_ATOMS: atom_id res chain seq x y z
N MET A 1 -37.90 -95.37 -37.43
CA MET A 1 -36.55 -95.46 -38.02
C MET A 1 -36.54 -94.65 -39.32
N ASP A 2 -36.24 -93.35 -39.22
CA ASP A 2 -36.31 -92.39 -40.34
C ASP A 2 -34.95 -91.75 -40.61
N HIS A 3 -33.96 -92.58 -40.98
CA HIS A 3 -32.59 -92.15 -41.30
C HIS A 3 -32.37 -91.89 -42.79
N ARG A 4 -33.30 -92.32 -43.65
CA ARG A 4 -33.18 -92.23 -45.11
C ARG A 4 -33.51 -90.82 -45.65
N ASN A 5 -34.45 -90.12 -45.01
CA ASN A 5 -34.80 -88.75 -45.39
C ASN A 5 -33.72 -87.72 -45.00
N GLN A 6 -33.01 -87.94 -43.89
CA GLN A 6 -31.95 -87.03 -43.46
C GLN A 6 -30.73 -87.09 -44.39
N MET A 7 -30.38 -88.27 -44.87
CA MET A 7 -29.22 -88.47 -45.75
C MET A 7 -29.41 -87.82 -47.13
N LYS A 8 -30.64 -87.83 -47.66
CA LYS A 8 -30.97 -87.17 -48.94
C LYS A 8 -30.92 -85.64 -48.85
N LYS A 9 -31.28 -85.08 -47.68
CA LYS A 9 -31.21 -83.63 -47.40
C LYS A 9 -29.78 -83.13 -47.31
N ILE A 10 -28.88 -83.92 -46.70
CA ILE A 10 -27.46 -83.57 -46.54
C ILE A 10 -26.70 -83.59 -47.88
N LEU A 11 -27.02 -84.54 -48.77
CA LEU A 11 -26.41 -84.62 -50.10
C LEU A 11 -26.82 -83.43 -50.99
N SER A 12 -28.11 -83.07 -51.01
CA SER A 12 -28.61 -81.91 -51.75
C SER A 12 -28.05 -80.58 -51.22
N SER A 13 -27.86 -80.45 -49.90
CA SER A 13 -27.23 -79.25 -49.32
C SER A 13 -25.73 -79.14 -49.62
N LYS A 14 -25.00 -80.25 -49.79
CA LYS A 14 -23.60 -80.21 -50.21
C LYS A 14 -23.44 -79.84 -51.69
N GLU A 15 -24.29 -80.34 -52.57
CA GLU A 15 -24.29 -79.96 -53.99
C GLU A 15 -24.70 -78.49 -54.18
N PHE A 16 -25.68 -78.00 -53.43
CA PHE A 16 -26.07 -76.58 -53.41
C PHE A 16 -24.94 -75.66 -52.93
N LEU A 17 -24.20 -76.06 -51.88
CA LEU A 17 -23.06 -75.29 -51.36
C LEU A 17 -21.86 -75.28 -52.33
N LEU A 18 -21.60 -76.39 -53.02
CA LEU A 18 -20.52 -76.49 -54.00
C LEU A 18 -20.83 -75.73 -55.30
N GLN A 19 -22.10 -75.66 -55.69
CA GLN A 19 -22.54 -74.85 -56.83
C GLN A 19 -22.50 -73.34 -56.52
N ASN A 20 -22.72 -72.96 -55.26
CA ASN A 20 -22.61 -71.56 -54.81
C ASN A 20 -21.17 -71.13 -54.48
N SER A 21 -20.24 -72.05 -54.23
CA SER A 21 -18.81 -71.73 -54.00
C SER A 21 -18.00 -71.54 -55.28
N LEU A 22 -18.60 -71.85 -56.44
CA LEU A 22 -18.03 -71.55 -57.77
C LEU A 22 -18.68 -70.30 -58.42
N ALA A 23 -19.66 -69.69 -57.75
CA ALA A 23 -20.20 -68.40 -58.12
C ALA A 23 -19.26 -67.30 -57.62
N GLU A 24 -18.56 -66.70 -58.58
CA GLU A 24 -17.85 -65.42 -58.53
C GLU A 24 -17.05 -65.12 -57.26
N ASP A 25 -15.76 -65.37 -57.37
CA ASP A 25 -14.69 -64.72 -56.63
C ASP A 25 -14.78 -63.18 -56.87
N GLU A 26 -15.72 -62.51 -56.19
CA GLU A 26 -15.75 -61.04 -56.11
C GLU A 26 -14.50 -60.61 -55.34
N LYS A 27 -13.44 -60.34 -56.12
CA LYS A 27 -12.20 -59.75 -55.65
C LYS A 27 -12.52 -58.57 -54.71
N PRO A 28 -11.83 -58.45 -53.57
CA PRO A 28 -12.12 -57.40 -52.61
C PRO A 28 -12.05 -56.05 -53.31
N ALA A 29 -13.14 -55.28 -53.25
CA ALA A 29 -13.17 -53.95 -53.81
C ALA A 29 -12.00 -53.16 -53.20
N ILE A 30 -11.01 -52.85 -54.04
CA ILE A 30 -9.82 -52.10 -53.64
C ILE A 30 -10.32 -50.74 -53.18
N TYR A 31 -10.35 -50.53 -51.86
CA TYR A 31 -10.73 -49.26 -51.26
C TYR A 31 -9.64 -48.24 -51.60
N SER A 32 -9.82 -47.58 -52.74
CA SER A 32 -8.86 -46.59 -53.22
C SER A 32 -9.16 -45.28 -52.53
N LEU A 33 -8.28 -44.95 -51.59
CA LEU A 33 -8.23 -43.64 -50.96
C LEU A 33 -8.24 -42.51 -52.00
N GLU A 34 -7.63 -42.74 -53.17
CA GLU A 34 -7.61 -41.82 -54.31
C GLU A 34 -9.03 -41.38 -54.77
N ALA A 35 -9.98 -42.32 -54.85
CA ALA A 35 -11.34 -42.03 -55.30
C ALA A 35 -12.16 -41.30 -54.22
N GLU A 36 -11.91 -41.59 -52.94
CA GLU A 36 -12.53 -40.88 -51.82
C GLU A 36 -11.94 -39.47 -51.64
N PHE A 37 -10.62 -39.31 -51.81
CA PHE A 37 -9.97 -37.99 -51.84
C PHE A 37 -10.43 -37.16 -53.05
N ALA A 38 -10.68 -37.78 -54.21
CA ALA A 38 -11.24 -37.09 -55.37
C ALA A 38 -12.68 -36.60 -55.14
N LYS A 39 -13.51 -37.38 -54.43
CA LYS A 39 -14.85 -36.96 -53.98
C LYS A 39 -14.77 -35.82 -52.94
N ALA A 40 -13.83 -35.88 -52.00
CA ALA A 40 -13.63 -34.84 -50.98
C ALA A 40 -13.05 -33.53 -51.55
N LYS A 41 -12.19 -33.59 -52.58
CA LYS A 41 -11.62 -32.40 -53.24
C LYS A 41 -12.65 -31.61 -54.05
N LYS A 42 -13.69 -32.29 -54.57
CA LYS A 42 -14.73 -31.68 -55.39
C LYS A 42 -15.73 -30.84 -54.57
N ASN A 43 -15.91 -31.14 -53.28
CA ASN A 43 -16.79 -30.38 -52.39
C ASN A 43 -15.99 -29.60 -51.33
N ARG A 44 -15.12 -28.69 -51.79
CA ARG A 44 -14.44 -27.75 -50.91
C ARG A 44 -15.45 -26.68 -50.46
N ASP A 45 -16.21 -26.98 -49.41
CA ASP A 45 -17.14 -26.04 -48.81
C ASP A 45 -16.34 -24.82 -48.32
N TYR A 46 -16.46 -23.70 -49.04
CA TYR A 46 -15.77 -22.43 -48.72
C TYR A 46 -16.41 -21.70 -47.53
N LYS A 47 -17.60 -22.15 -47.10
CA LYS A 47 -18.36 -21.60 -45.97
C LYS A 47 -17.56 -21.55 -44.65
N PRO A 48 -16.93 -22.64 -44.18
CA PRO A 48 -16.09 -22.59 -42.97
C PRO A 48 -14.88 -21.66 -43.10
N LEU A 49 -14.26 -21.57 -44.28
CA LEU A 49 -13.13 -20.66 -44.52
C LEU A 49 -13.57 -19.20 -44.42
N LEU A 50 -14.76 -18.87 -44.94
CA LEU A 50 -15.32 -17.52 -44.87
C LEU A 50 -15.65 -17.12 -43.42
N VAL A 51 -16.24 -18.02 -42.63
CA VAL A 51 -16.52 -17.78 -41.21
C VAL A 51 -15.23 -17.54 -40.43
N PHE A 52 -14.19 -18.34 -40.69
CA PHE A 52 -12.88 -18.16 -40.06
C PHE A 52 -12.27 -16.78 -40.37
N TRP A 53 -12.22 -16.39 -41.64
CA TRP A 53 -11.72 -15.06 -42.02
C TRP A 53 -12.59 -13.92 -41.48
N GLY A 54 -13.91 -14.09 -41.44
CA GLY A 54 -14.82 -13.13 -40.84
C GLY A 54 -14.53 -12.90 -39.36
N PHE A 55 -14.27 -13.97 -38.60
CA PHE A 55 -13.89 -13.87 -37.19
C PHE A 55 -12.55 -13.15 -37.01
N VAL A 56 -11.55 -13.47 -37.83
CA VAL A 56 -10.23 -12.81 -37.78
C VAL A 56 -10.34 -11.31 -38.09
N ILE A 57 -11.08 -10.94 -39.13
CA ILE A 57 -11.31 -9.53 -39.50
C ILE A 57 -12.07 -8.79 -38.40
N LEU A 58 -13.06 -9.45 -37.78
CA LEU A 58 -13.81 -8.88 -36.66
C LEU A 58 -12.91 -8.64 -35.44
N MET A 59 -12.02 -9.57 -35.12
CA MET A 59 -11.05 -9.43 -34.02
C MET A 59 -10.09 -8.26 -34.23
N VAL A 60 -9.55 -8.12 -35.45
CA VAL A 60 -8.72 -6.97 -35.84
C VAL A 60 -9.52 -5.67 -35.80
N GLY A 61 -10.76 -5.68 -36.31
CA GLY A 61 -11.66 -4.53 -36.31
C GLY A 61 -12.00 -4.06 -34.89
N LEU A 62 -12.28 -4.98 -33.97
CA LEU A 62 -12.49 -4.68 -32.56
C LEU A 62 -11.23 -4.09 -31.93
N THR A 63 -10.06 -4.65 -32.22
CA THR A 63 -8.77 -4.17 -31.68
C THR A 63 -8.45 -2.76 -32.16
N LEU A 64 -8.67 -2.45 -33.44
CA LEU A 64 -8.49 -1.09 -33.97
C LEU A 64 -9.58 -0.14 -33.47
N GLY A 65 -10.80 -0.66 -33.29
CA GLY A 65 -11.94 0.08 -32.77
C GLY A 65 -11.74 0.52 -31.33
N THR A 66 -11.22 -0.36 -30.46
CA THR A 66 -10.91 -0.02 -29.07
C THR A 66 -9.81 1.03 -28.99
N VAL A 67 -8.74 0.91 -29.79
CA VAL A 67 -7.67 1.92 -29.85
C VAL A 67 -8.21 3.29 -30.28
N ARG A 68 -9.02 3.35 -31.35
CA ARG A 68 -9.63 4.62 -31.80
C ARG A 68 -10.67 5.18 -30.84
N PHE A 69 -11.40 4.30 -30.14
CA PHE A 69 -12.35 4.71 -29.11
C PHE A 69 -11.63 5.27 -27.88
N LEU A 70 -10.53 4.63 -27.46
CA LEU A 70 -9.65 5.12 -26.41
C LEU A 70 -9.05 6.46 -26.80
N GLU A 71 -8.51 6.64 -27.99
CA GLU A 71 -7.98 7.95 -28.42
C GLU A 71 -9.03 9.07 -28.38
N ARG A 72 -10.30 8.76 -28.70
CA ARG A 72 -11.40 9.73 -28.63
C ARG A 72 -11.79 10.12 -27.20
N GLN A 73 -11.71 9.20 -26.24
CA GLN A 73 -11.99 9.49 -24.83
C GLN A 73 -10.76 9.97 -24.04
N SER A 74 -9.56 9.53 -24.43
CA SER A 74 -8.27 9.77 -23.76
C SER A 74 -7.68 11.14 -24.10
N LYS A 75 -8.11 11.80 -25.19
CA LYS A 75 -7.76 13.20 -25.47
C LYS A 75 -8.30 14.22 -24.45
N GLN A 76 -8.94 13.78 -23.38
CA GLN A 76 -9.33 14.61 -22.24
C GLN A 76 -8.87 14.10 -20.87
N ILE A 77 -7.94 13.14 -20.82
CA ILE A 77 -7.18 12.90 -19.59
C ILE A 77 -5.76 13.40 -19.82
N ASN A 78 -5.67 14.72 -19.98
CA ASN A 78 -4.47 15.46 -19.64
C ASN A 78 -4.33 15.30 -18.12
N ILE A 79 -3.62 14.27 -17.65
CA ILE A 79 -3.08 14.30 -16.27
C ILE A 79 -1.99 15.37 -16.34
N ASP A 80 -2.44 16.61 -16.21
CA ASP A 80 -1.60 17.78 -16.36
C ASP A 80 -0.60 17.76 -15.21
N ILE A 81 0.69 17.85 -15.54
CA ILE A 81 1.78 17.85 -14.55
C ILE A 81 1.60 19.01 -13.55
N SER A 82 0.81 20.03 -13.93
CA SER A 82 0.36 21.14 -13.08
C SER A 82 -0.43 20.70 -11.83
N ASP A 83 -1.25 19.65 -11.90
CA ASP A 83 -2.04 19.19 -10.74
C ASP A 83 -1.13 18.62 -9.63
N PHE A 84 0.04 18.09 -10.01
CA PHE A 84 1.04 17.61 -9.05
C PHE A 84 1.87 18.74 -8.44
N GLU A 85 2.08 19.85 -9.18
CA GLU A 85 2.73 21.04 -8.64
C GLU A 85 1.84 21.73 -7.59
N ASP A 86 0.53 21.83 -7.86
CA ASP A 86 -0.44 22.41 -6.94
C ASP A 86 -0.60 21.59 -5.66
N LEU A 87 -0.61 20.25 -5.76
CA LEU A 87 -0.65 19.37 -4.58
C LEU A 87 0.59 19.55 -3.70
N ARG A 88 1.78 19.59 -4.30
CA ARG A 88 3.04 19.78 -3.56
C ARG A 88 3.13 21.17 -2.95
N LEU A 89 2.67 22.20 -3.66
CA LEU A 89 2.64 23.56 -3.14
C LEU A 89 1.68 23.67 -1.96
N LYS A 90 0.50 23.06 -2.07
CA LYS A 90 -0.49 23.03 -0.98
C LYS A 90 0.03 22.31 0.25
N GLU A 91 0.71 21.18 0.06
CA GLU A 91 1.32 20.40 1.16
C GLU A 91 2.41 21.21 1.86
N ALA A 92 3.32 21.83 1.10
CA ALA A 92 4.36 22.71 1.64
C ALA A 92 3.78 23.94 2.35
N LEU A 93 2.68 24.51 1.85
CA LEU A 93 1.98 25.61 2.50
C LEU A 93 1.31 25.18 3.80
N SER A 94 0.64 24.02 3.83
CA SER A 94 0.04 23.50 5.06
C SER A 94 1.09 23.18 6.12
N GLU A 95 2.23 22.59 5.73
CA GLU A 95 3.34 22.33 6.66
C GLU A 95 3.91 23.65 7.22
N ALA A 96 4.07 24.66 6.36
CA ALA A 96 4.50 25.98 6.80
C ALA A 96 3.49 26.67 7.73
N GLU A 97 2.19 26.52 7.48
CA GLU A 97 1.13 27.06 8.35
C GLU A 97 1.09 26.35 9.71
N GLU A 98 1.23 25.02 9.74
CA GLU A 98 1.33 24.24 10.99
C GLU A 98 2.55 24.66 11.81
N LEU A 99 3.71 24.82 11.17
CA LEU A 99 4.93 25.31 11.82
C LEU A 99 4.76 26.75 12.35
N ARG A 100 4.08 27.62 11.59
CA ARG A 100 3.79 28.99 12.03
C ARG A 100 2.84 29.02 13.22
N GLY A 101 1.78 28.23 13.19
CA GLY A 101 0.84 28.10 14.32
C GLY A 101 1.54 27.58 15.57
N ALA A 102 2.36 26.53 15.44
CA ALA A 102 3.16 26.02 16.55
C ALA A 102 4.12 27.08 17.11
N ASN A 103 4.76 27.87 16.25
CA ASN A 103 5.63 28.97 16.69
C ASN A 103 4.86 30.09 17.39
N GLU A 104 3.67 30.46 16.91
CA GLU A 104 2.82 31.47 17.56
C GLU A 104 2.38 31.00 18.95
N ASP A 105 2.00 29.72 19.09
CA ASP A 105 1.68 29.11 20.38
C ASP A 105 2.88 29.11 21.33
N LEU A 106 4.09 28.77 20.84
CA LEU A 106 5.33 28.79 21.62
C LEU A 106 5.67 30.20 22.14
N GLU A 107 5.53 31.22 21.30
CA GLU A 107 5.70 32.62 21.72
C GLU A 107 4.66 33.04 22.77
N GLY A 108 3.41 32.60 22.59
CA GLY A 108 2.34 32.78 23.57
C GLY A 108 2.69 32.16 24.93
N TYR A 109 3.17 30.91 24.94
CA TYR A 109 3.61 30.24 26.16
C TYR A 109 4.83 30.93 26.79
N HIS A 110 5.81 31.35 25.99
CA HIS A 110 7.00 32.08 26.45
C HIS A 110 6.58 33.37 27.17
N TYR A 111 5.71 34.17 26.55
CA TYR A 111 5.17 35.40 27.13
C TYR A 111 4.40 35.14 28.44
N ALA A 112 3.56 34.11 28.46
CA ALA A 112 2.77 33.75 29.65
C ALA A 112 3.68 33.35 30.83
N LEU A 113 4.69 32.50 30.59
CA LEU A 113 5.66 32.08 31.60
C LEU A 113 6.46 33.26 32.14
N LYS A 114 6.97 34.12 31.25
CA LYS A 114 7.70 35.33 31.64
C LYS A 114 6.86 36.27 32.51
N THR A 115 5.58 36.46 32.15
CA THR A 115 4.64 37.27 32.92
C THR A 115 4.32 36.65 34.28
N MET A 116 4.11 35.33 34.33
CA MET A 116 3.90 34.59 35.58
C MET A 116 5.08 34.74 36.54
N LEU A 117 6.31 34.60 36.04
CA LEU A 117 7.53 34.71 36.84
C LEU A 117 7.75 36.13 37.37
N LYS A 118 7.45 37.15 36.55
CA LYS A 118 7.49 38.55 36.97
C LYS A 118 6.58 38.80 38.19
N GLY A 119 5.37 38.23 38.19
CA GLY A 119 4.44 38.32 39.33
C GLY A 119 4.99 37.66 40.62
N LYS A 120 5.81 36.62 40.48
CA LYS A 120 6.46 35.91 41.61
C LYS A 120 7.80 36.51 42.03
N LYS A 121 8.32 37.48 41.27
CA LYS A 121 9.71 37.96 41.38
C LYS A 121 10.69 36.77 41.33
N ALA A 122 10.50 35.91 40.35
CA ALA A 122 11.28 34.70 40.14
C ALA A 122 12.00 34.79 38.79
N ASP A 123 13.13 34.09 38.66
CA ASP A 123 14.01 34.21 37.49
C ASP A 123 13.89 32.97 36.58
N GLY A 124 13.30 31.89 37.08
CA GLY A 124 12.99 30.71 36.30
C GLY A 124 12.04 29.75 36.99
N CYS A 125 11.60 28.72 36.26
CA CYS A 125 10.79 27.64 36.78
C CYS A 125 11.05 26.30 36.09
N VAL A 126 10.66 25.23 36.76
CA VAL A 126 10.69 23.87 36.23
C VAL A 126 9.55 23.68 35.25
N ILE A 127 9.86 23.21 34.05
CA ILE A 127 8.88 22.85 33.03
C ILE A 127 8.61 21.36 33.10
N ASP A 128 9.66 20.54 33.14
CA ASP A 128 9.54 19.09 33.15
C ASP A 128 10.49 18.43 34.16
N PRO A 129 9.96 17.89 35.28
CA PRO A 129 10.74 17.20 36.29
C PRO A 129 10.82 15.67 36.11
N ARG A 130 10.42 15.12 34.95
CA ARG A 130 10.29 13.66 34.77
C ARG A 130 11.62 12.91 34.92
N GLN A 131 12.74 13.53 34.56
CA GLN A 131 14.08 12.95 34.68
C GLN A 131 14.88 13.74 35.70
N ALA A 132 15.31 13.09 36.78
CA ALA A 132 15.98 13.77 37.90
C ALA A 132 17.31 14.43 37.50
N ASP A 133 18.02 13.83 36.54
CA ASP A 133 19.31 14.31 36.01
C ASP A 133 19.14 15.13 34.72
N ASN A 134 17.91 15.32 34.24
CA ASN A 134 17.61 16.07 33.03
C ASN A 134 16.26 16.78 33.16
N ILE A 135 16.21 17.74 34.06
CA ILE A 135 15.04 18.58 34.30
C ILE A 135 15.04 19.71 33.28
N ILE A 136 13.94 19.83 32.54
CA ILE A 136 13.73 20.97 31.64
C ILE A 136 13.30 22.17 32.48
N VAL A 137 14.04 23.26 32.37
CA VAL A 137 13.76 24.52 33.06
C VAL A 137 13.57 25.65 32.06
N PHE A 138 12.73 26.60 32.43
CA PHE A 138 12.63 27.88 31.78
C PHE A 138 13.37 28.91 32.64
N VAL A 139 14.29 29.66 32.03
CA VAL A 139 15.03 30.74 32.69
C VAL A 139 14.81 32.01 31.88
N ASN A 140 14.49 33.11 32.55
CA ASN A 140 14.25 34.40 31.91
C ASN A 140 15.55 35.17 31.65
N GLU A 141 16.65 34.78 32.31
CA GLU A 141 17.98 35.36 32.17
C GLU A 141 18.98 34.30 31.71
N GLU A 142 20.05 34.76 31.06
CA GLU A 142 21.10 33.88 30.56
C GLU A 142 21.93 33.31 31.71
N VAL A 143 22.14 31.99 31.67
CA VAL A 143 22.97 31.27 32.64
C VAL A 143 24.21 30.79 31.90
N THR A 144 25.38 31.31 32.26
CA THR A 144 26.65 31.05 31.56
C THR A 144 27.53 30.04 32.28
N SER A 145 27.19 29.68 33.52
CA SER A 145 27.93 28.73 34.33
C SER A 145 26.99 27.83 35.11
N GLU A 146 27.52 26.74 35.66
CA GLU A 146 26.75 25.88 36.55
C GLU A 146 26.41 26.61 37.86
N ILE A 147 25.12 26.62 38.21
CA ILE A 147 24.63 27.35 39.38
C ILE A 147 23.63 26.50 40.14
N GLU A 148 23.82 26.34 41.44
CA GLU A 148 22.81 25.70 42.29
C GLU A 148 21.75 26.70 42.76
N VAL A 149 20.48 26.36 42.57
CA VAL A 149 19.33 27.21 42.93
C VAL A 149 18.34 26.47 43.83
N LYS A 150 17.72 27.22 44.73
CA LYS A 150 16.66 26.73 45.61
C LYS A 150 15.32 26.81 44.91
N LEU A 151 14.55 25.74 44.97
CA LEU A 151 13.20 25.64 44.42
C LEU A 151 12.14 25.97 45.46
N TYR A 152 11.13 26.70 45.01
CA TYR A 152 9.99 27.14 45.80
C TYR A 152 8.67 26.82 45.10
N ARG A 153 7.64 26.54 45.91
CA ARG A 153 6.26 26.28 45.45
C ARG A 153 5.29 27.24 46.13
N GLY A 154 4.24 27.63 45.39
CA GLY A 154 3.18 28.49 45.90
C GLY A 154 3.73 29.81 46.45
N ASN A 155 3.38 30.12 47.71
CA ASN A 155 3.79 31.33 48.42
C ASN A 155 5.15 31.17 49.12
N ASN A 156 6.17 30.66 48.41
CA ASN A 156 7.56 30.54 48.90
C ASN A 156 7.83 29.33 49.83
N GLN A 157 7.12 28.22 49.66
CA GLN A 157 7.45 26.95 50.34
C GLN A 157 8.68 26.32 49.70
N TYR A 158 9.73 26.06 50.49
CA TYR A 158 10.93 25.36 50.00
C TYR A 158 10.63 23.90 49.63
N VAL A 159 11.08 23.48 48.44
CA VAL A 159 10.85 22.13 47.89
C VAL A 159 12.16 21.33 47.81
N GLY A 160 13.26 21.97 47.44
CA GLY A 160 14.53 21.31 47.19
C GLY A 160 15.52 22.22 46.47
N LYS A 161 16.58 21.60 45.95
CA LYS A 161 17.66 22.28 45.25
C LYS A 161 17.98 21.56 43.94
N ILE A 162 18.19 22.34 42.89
CA ILE A 162 18.64 21.86 41.59
C ILE A 162 19.93 22.57 41.19
N ARG A 163 20.74 21.93 40.37
CA ARG A 163 21.90 22.53 39.70
C ARG A 163 21.52 22.84 38.27
N LEU A 164 21.57 24.11 37.89
CA LEU A 164 21.42 24.55 36.51
C LEU A 164 22.72 24.26 35.76
N VAL A 165 22.61 23.59 34.62
CA VAL A 165 23.73 23.24 33.75
C VAL A 165 23.45 23.85 32.37
N PRO A 166 24.21 24.88 31.96
CA PRO A 166 24.07 25.46 30.63
C PRO A 166 24.57 24.48 29.56
N ASN A 167 23.89 24.46 28.41
CA ASN A 167 24.16 23.62 27.25
C ASN A 167 23.97 24.46 25.97
N GLU A 168 24.42 23.96 24.82
CA GLU A 168 24.31 24.61 23.51
C GLU A 168 22.86 25.00 23.15
N ASN A 169 21.88 24.24 23.67
CA ASN A 169 20.46 24.40 23.39
C ASN A 169 19.65 25.03 24.55
N GLY A 170 20.31 25.61 25.56
CA GLY A 170 19.65 26.29 26.69
C GLY A 170 20.16 25.84 28.06
N VAL A 171 19.27 25.76 29.06
CA VAL A 171 19.65 25.43 30.44
C VAL A 171 18.86 24.21 30.88
N TRP A 172 19.56 23.16 31.31
CA TRP A 172 18.96 21.98 31.93
C TRP A 172 19.26 21.99 33.42
N ALA A 173 18.63 21.10 34.18
CA ALA A 173 18.90 21.00 35.59
C ALA A 173 19.00 19.57 36.12
N GLU A 174 19.85 19.40 37.12
CA GLU A 174 20.04 18.16 37.86
C GLU A 174 19.52 18.30 39.28
N THR A 175 18.92 17.25 39.82
CA THR A 175 18.43 17.23 41.20
C THR A 175 19.60 17.10 42.15
N VAL A 176 19.80 18.10 43.01
CA VAL A 176 20.82 18.05 44.08
C VAL A 176 20.20 17.56 45.38
N GLU A 177 19.04 18.10 45.74
CA GLU A 177 18.37 17.79 47.00
C GLU A 177 16.85 17.91 46.85
N THR A 178 16.11 17.02 47.50
CA THR A 178 14.67 17.18 47.67
C THR A 178 14.29 17.05 49.14
N VAL A 179 13.40 17.91 49.61
CA VAL A 179 12.85 17.80 50.97
C VAL A 179 12.11 16.46 51.11
N LYS A 180 12.31 15.76 52.24
CA LYS A 180 11.70 14.44 52.51
C LYS A 180 10.19 14.48 52.25
N LYS A 181 9.71 13.57 51.38
CA LYS A 181 8.30 13.45 50.90
C LYS A 181 7.82 14.55 49.94
N GLN A 182 8.65 15.50 49.53
CA GLN A 182 8.35 16.42 48.44
C GLN A 182 9.11 16.00 47.18
N ARG A 183 8.40 15.96 46.05
CA ARG A 183 9.00 15.81 44.71
C ARG A 183 8.95 17.16 44.01
N ILE A 184 9.94 17.42 43.15
CA ILE A 184 9.92 18.54 42.21
C ILE A 184 8.71 18.37 41.29
N ARG A 185 8.01 19.47 41.01
CA ARG A 185 6.82 19.51 40.15
C ARG A 185 6.98 20.59 39.08
N PRO A 186 6.22 20.49 37.98
CA PRO A 186 6.12 21.60 37.04
C PRO A 186 5.70 22.89 37.76
N LEU A 187 6.25 24.01 37.31
CA LEU A 187 6.05 25.37 37.81
C LEU A 187 6.60 25.63 39.22
N ASP A 188 7.37 24.71 39.81
CA ASP A 188 8.24 25.04 40.92
C ASP A 188 9.27 26.07 40.42
N TRP A 189 9.40 27.18 41.12
CA TRP A 189 10.13 28.35 40.65
C TRP A 189 11.38 28.60 41.50
N PHE A 190 12.35 29.30 40.93
CA PHE A 190 13.60 29.64 41.60
C PHE A 190 14.01 31.09 41.33
N ARG A 191 15.00 31.53 42.09
CA ARG A 191 15.71 32.79 41.87
C ARG A 191 17.17 32.50 41.61
N LEU A 192 17.75 33.22 40.67
CA LEU A 192 19.17 33.19 40.44
C LEU A 192 19.87 33.95 41.58
N PRO A 193 21.05 33.47 42.01
CA PRO A 193 21.88 34.27 42.91
C PRO A 193 22.25 35.56 42.19
N LYS A 194 22.09 36.69 42.88
CA LYS A 194 22.54 37.98 42.35
C LYS A 194 24.08 37.97 42.27
N PRO A 195 24.67 38.55 41.22
CA PRO A 195 26.11 38.76 41.14
C PRO A 195 26.62 39.67 42.26
#